data_AF-A0A8H6H9R6-F1
#
_entry.id   AF-A0A8H6H9R6-F1
#
_cell.length_a   1.000
_cell.length_b   1.000
_cell.length_c   1.000
_cell.angle_alpha   90.00
_cell.angle_beta   90.00
_cell.angle_gamma   90.00
#
_symmetry.space_group_name_H-M   'P 1'
#
loop_
_entity.id
_entity.type
_entity.pdbx_description
1 polymer ?
#
loop_
_entity_poly.entity_id
_entity_poly.type
_entity_poly.pdbx_seq_one_letter_code
_entity_poly.pdbx_strand_id
1 'polypeptide(L)'
;FGGDTGYRSVMDHQKEDEVPVCPAFKEIGKVFGSFDLALIPAYMPRQFMSPIHCAPQDSVRVFTDINAKKALGMHWATWVLTTEDVFEPPKKFAEEAQKIGIPDNDFTVCEIGETRFY
;
A
#
# COMPACT_ATOMS: atom_id res chain seq x y z
N PHE A 1 10.89 -9.48 7.90
CA PHE A 1 10.10 -9.25 6.68
C PHE A 1 9.99 -10.59 5.98
N GLY A 2 8.82 -11.17 5.88
CA GLY A 2 8.63 -12.46 5.22
C GLY A 2 7.24 -12.47 4.61
N GLY A 3 7.14 -12.49 3.28
CA GLY A 3 5.88 -12.34 2.53
C GLY A 3 6.10 -11.55 1.25
N ASP A 4 5.00 -11.27 0.54
CA ASP A 4 4.98 -10.52 -0.73
C ASP A 4 5.31 -9.04 -0.48
N THR A 5 4.41 -8.34 0.21
CA THR A 5 4.50 -6.88 0.42
C THR A 5 4.59 -6.48 1.89
N GLY A 6 5.07 -7.35 2.78
CA GLY A 6 5.18 -7.04 4.22
C GLY A 6 6.08 -5.82 4.52
N TYR A 7 5.48 -4.64 4.66
CA TYR A 7 6.19 -3.38 4.91
C TYR A 7 6.71 -3.26 6.34
N ARG A 8 5.96 -3.73 7.33
CA ARG A 8 6.35 -3.72 8.75
C ARG A 8 5.58 -4.78 9.52
N SER A 9 6.11 -5.24 10.66
CA SER A 9 5.37 -6.15 11.54
C SER A 9 4.77 -5.34 12.70
N VAL A 10 3.44 -5.36 12.83
CA VAL A 10 2.71 -4.62 13.88
C VAL A 10 2.09 -5.60 14.87
N MET A 11 2.35 -5.42 16.16
CA MET A 11 1.62 -6.07 17.24
C MET A 11 0.59 -5.12 17.87
N ASP A 12 -0.46 -5.67 18.48
CA ASP A 12 -1.63 -4.95 19.01
C ASP A 12 -1.35 -3.74 19.91
N HIS A 13 -0.27 -3.83 20.69
CA HIS A 13 0.10 -2.83 21.69
C HIS A 13 1.10 -1.80 21.15
N GLN A 14 1.53 -1.94 19.89
CA GLN A 14 2.53 -1.08 19.28
C GLN A 14 1.87 0.06 18.52
N LYS A 15 2.49 1.23 18.58
CA LYS A 15 2.16 2.33 17.67
C LYS A 15 2.80 2.03 16.33
N GLU A 16 1.99 1.93 15.28
CA GLU A 16 2.47 1.53 13.95
C GLU A 16 3.61 2.42 13.44
N ASP A 17 3.60 3.72 13.73
CA ASP A 17 4.63 4.66 13.27
C ASP A 17 5.98 4.52 13.97
N GLU A 18 6.04 3.79 15.08
CA GLU A 18 7.27 3.59 15.86
C GLU A 18 7.93 2.24 15.56
N VAL A 19 7.28 1.34 14.80
CA VAL A 19 7.87 0.03 14.48
C VAL A 19 8.81 0.10 13.25
N PRO A 20 9.85 -0.74 13.20
CA PRO A 20 10.75 -0.79 12.05
C PRO A 20 10.03 -1.17 10.76
N VAL A 21 10.45 -0.55 9.66
CA VAL A 21 9.93 -0.80 8.30
C VAL A 21 10.95 -1.58 7.46
N CYS A 22 10.49 -2.24 6.41
CA CYS A 22 11.29 -2.98 5.46
C CYS A 22 12.17 -2.01 4.65
N PRO A 23 13.51 -2.08 4.76
CA PRO A 23 14.38 -1.13 4.08
C PRO A 23 14.38 -1.32 2.56
N ALA A 24 13.99 -2.50 2.07
CA ALA A 24 14.05 -2.89 0.67
C ALA A 24 13.30 -1.91 -0.25
N PHE A 25 12.13 -1.40 0.15
CA PHE A 25 11.36 -0.45 -0.67
C PHE A 25 12.12 0.87 -0.88
N LYS A 26 12.73 1.39 0.18
CA LYS A 26 13.55 2.61 0.09
C LYS A 26 14.85 2.37 -0.67
N GLU A 27 15.42 1.17 -0.57
CA GLU A 27 16.58 0.76 -1.36
C GLU A 27 16.24 0.67 -2.85
N ILE A 28 15.07 0.10 -3.20
CA ILE A 28 14.54 0.10 -4.57
C ILE A 28 14.43 1.54 -5.10
N GLY A 29 13.82 2.45 -4.33
CA GLY A 29 13.74 3.87 -4.72
C GLY A 29 15.11 4.53 -4.95
N LYS A 30 16.12 4.18 -4.14
CA LYS A 30 17.50 4.68 -4.32
C LYS A 30 18.19 4.10 -5.56
N VAL A 31 17.99 2.83 -5.86
CA VAL A 31 18.64 2.14 -6.99
C VAL A 31 18.07 2.60 -8.32
N PHE A 32 16.74 2.70 -8.44
CA PHE A 32 16.07 3.03 -9.69
C PHE A 32 15.73 4.52 -9.83
N GLY A 33 15.82 5.30 -8.76
CA GLY A 33 15.54 6.73 -8.75
C GLY A 33 14.05 7.04 -8.67
N SER A 34 13.24 6.56 -9.62
CA SER A 34 11.78 6.76 -9.63
C SER A 34 11.06 5.77 -10.55
N PHE A 35 9.76 5.61 -10.36
CA PHE A 35 8.88 4.85 -11.26
C PHE A 35 7.75 5.73 -11.77
N ASP A 36 7.39 5.60 -13.05
CA ASP A 36 6.24 6.33 -13.59
C ASP A 36 4.91 5.81 -13.04
N LEU A 37 4.78 4.49 -12.89
CA LEU A 37 3.59 3.84 -12.34
C LEU A 37 3.97 2.65 -11.45
N ALA A 38 3.33 2.56 -10.27
CA ALA A 38 3.43 1.43 -9.35
C ALA A 38 2.05 0.81 -9.10
N LEU A 39 1.95 -0.52 -9.18
CA LEU A 39 0.75 -1.23 -8.72
C LEU A 39 1.04 -1.76 -7.32
N ILE A 40 0.22 -1.41 -6.33
CA ILE A 40 0.51 -1.68 -4.91
C ILE A 40 -0.73 -2.29 -4.24
N PRO A 41 -0.62 -3.46 -3.58
CA PRO A 41 -1.77 -4.14 -3.00
C PRO A 41 -2.06 -3.66 -1.56
N ALA A 42 -3.21 -4.03 -0.98
CA ALA A 42 -3.47 -3.91 0.46
C ALA A 42 -4.40 -5.02 0.99
N TYR A 43 -4.16 -5.49 2.21
CA TYR A 43 -5.02 -6.42 2.94
C TYR A 43 -5.12 -6.06 4.43
N MET A 44 -6.20 -6.52 5.06
CA MET A 44 -6.45 -6.50 6.51
C MET A 44 -6.73 -7.95 7.00
N PRO A 45 -6.82 -8.25 8.32
CA PRO A 45 -6.52 -7.39 9.47
C PRO A 45 -5.02 -7.26 9.76
N ARG A 46 -4.62 -6.12 10.34
CA ARG A 46 -3.22 -5.74 10.58
C ARG A 46 -2.41 -6.75 11.40
N GLN A 47 -3.01 -7.27 12.46
CA GLN A 47 -2.34 -8.11 13.46
C GLN A 47 -1.79 -9.40 12.83
N PHE A 48 -2.49 -9.92 11.82
CA PHE A 48 -2.11 -11.13 11.10
C PHE A 48 -1.35 -10.80 9.81
N MET A 49 -1.82 -9.82 9.04
CA MET A 49 -1.32 -9.56 7.69
C MET A 49 -0.04 -8.71 7.66
N SER A 50 0.19 -7.83 8.64
CA SER A 50 1.30 -6.86 8.59
C SER A 50 2.69 -7.47 8.28
N PRO A 51 3.13 -8.60 8.87
CA PRO A 51 4.45 -9.15 8.54
C PRO A 51 4.57 -9.68 7.09
N ILE A 52 3.44 -10.00 6.44
CA ILE A 52 3.40 -10.69 5.13
C ILE A 52 2.88 -9.81 3.99
N HIS A 53 2.07 -8.79 4.27
CA HIS A 53 1.39 -7.99 3.25
C HIS A 53 1.09 -6.57 3.74
N CYS A 54 1.17 -5.59 2.84
CA CYS A 54 0.79 -4.21 3.13
C CYS A 54 -0.68 -4.10 3.54
N ALA A 55 -0.97 -3.16 4.44
CA ALA A 55 -2.30 -2.54 4.56
C ALA A 55 -2.29 -1.17 3.85
N PRO A 56 -3.44 -0.49 3.67
CA PRO A 56 -3.50 0.75 2.90
C PRO A 56 -2.50 1.81 3.35
N GLN A 57 -2.28 1.98 4.66
CA GLN A 57 -1.32 2.95 5.21
C GLN A 57 0.15 2.59 4.92
N ASP A 58 0.45 1.31 4.71
CA ASP A 58 1.77 0.86 4.31
C ASP A 58 1.96 1.02 2.81
N SER A 59 0.94 0.72 2.02
CA SER A 59 0.97 0.86 0.56
C SER A 59 1.27 2.30 0.13
N VAL A 60 0.67 3.30 0.79
CA VAL A 60 0.95 4.71 0.51
C VAL A 60 2.37 5.13 0.91
N ARG A 61 3.00 4.43 1.87
CA ARG A 61 4.41 4.66 2.22
C ARG A 61 5.35 3.95 1.27
N VAL A 62 5.00 2.75 0.80
CA VAL A 62 5.72 2.07 -0.27
C VAL A 62 5.78 2.96 -1.51
N PHE A 63 4.67 3.59 -1.90
CA PHE A 63 4.62 4.58 -2.98
C PHE A 63 5.69 5.68 -2.83
N THR A 64 5.79 6.26 -1.63
CA THR A 64 6.79 7.28 -1.32
C THR A 64 8.21 6.72 -1.30
N ASP A 65 8.43 5.57 -0.67
CA ASP A 65 9.76 4.97 -0.50
C ASP A 65 10.38 4.52 -1.82
N ILE A 66 9.57 4.09 -2.79
CA ILE A 66 10.04 3.72 -4.14
C ILE A 66 10.14 4.92 -5.09
N ASN A 67 9.79 6.15 -4.65
CA ASN A 67 9.72 7.35 -5.48
C ASN A 67 8.82 7.17 -6.72
N ALA A 68 7.63 6.59 -6.55
CA ALA A 68 6.66 6.47 -7.64
C ALA A 68 5.98 7.82 -7.92
N LYS A 69 5.71 8.11 -9.19
CA LYS A 69 4.95 9.31 -9.62
C LYS A 69 3.45 9.04 -9.57
N LYS A 70 3.02 7.84 -9.96
CA LYS A 70 1.63 7.38 -9.94
C LYS A 70 1.54 5.99 -9.31
N ALA A 71 0.43 5.71 -8.65
CA ALA A 71 0.10 4.39 -8.13
C ALA A 71 -1.35 3.99 -8.40
N LEU A 72 -1.51 2.67 -8.59
CA LEU A 72 -2.78 1.96 -8.65
C LEU A 72 -2.87 0.96 -7.49
N GLY A 73 -3.83 1.17 -6.59
CA GLY A 73 -4.22 0.21 -5.57
C GLY A 73 -4.83 -1.03 -6.22
N MET A 74 -4.25 -2.20 -5.96
CA MET A 74 -4.72 -3.50 -6.46
C MET A 74 -5.06 -4.46 -5.31
N HIS A 75 -5.41 -5.71 -5.65
CA HIS A 75 -5.78 -6.78 -4.70
C HIS A 75 -7.09 -6.56 -3.91
N TRP A 76 -8.02 -5.75 -4.42
CA TRP A 76 -9.33 -5.51 -3.79
C TRP A 76 -10.50 -5.98 -4.69
N ALA A 77 -11.72 -6.07 -4.12
CA ALA A 77 -13.01 -6.42 -4.77
C ALA A 77 -13.08 -7.69 -5.64
N THR A 78 -12.04 -8.53 -5.67
CA THR A 78 -12.00 -9.71 -6.56
C THR A 78 -12.28 -11.02 -5.81
N TRP A 79 -11.62 -11.24 -4.67
CA TRP A 79 -11.78 -12.43 -3.83
C TRP A 79 -11.88 -12.05 -2.36
N VAL A 80 -12.70 -12.77 -1.60
CA VAL A 80 -12.75 -12.65 -0.14
C VAL A 80 -11.65 -13.54 0.45
N LEU A 81 -10.47 -12.97 0.69
CA LEU A 81 -9.32 -13.69 1.28
C LEU A 81 -9.18 -13.45 2.79
N THR A 82 -9.89 -12.46 3.29
CA THR A 82 -9.70 -11.82 4.59
C THR A 82 -11.06 -11.30 5.09
N THR A 83 -11.09 -10.65 6.24
CA THR A 83 -12.35 -10.28 6.93
C THR A 83 -12.82 -8.86 6.64
N GLU A 84 -12.03 -8.03 5.95
CA GLU A 84 -12.47 -6.70 5.53
C GLU A 84 -13.61 -6.75 4.52
N ASP A 85 -14.37 -5.66 4.47
CA ASP A 85 -15.27 -5.43 3.35
C ASP A 85 -14.43 -5.27 2.07
N VAL A 86 -14.77 -6.06 1.04
CA VAL A 86 -14.01 -6.11 -0.21
C VAL A 86 -13.98 -4.78 -0.98
N PHE A 87 -14.89 -3.84 -0.68
CA PHE A 87 -14.95 -2.50 -1.26
C PHE A 87 -14.38 -1.41 -0.33
N GLU A 88 -13.92 -1.74 0.88
CA GLU A 88 -13.26 -0.80 1.77
C GLU A 88 -11.89 -0.30 1.27
N PRO A 89 -11.02 -1.11 0.63
CA PRO A 89 -9.65 -0.70 0.32
C PRO A 89 -9.51 0.59 -0.51
N PRO A 90 -10.28 0.85 -1.58
CA PRO A 90 -10.22 2.12 -2.31
C PRO A 90 -10.39 3.35 -1.43
N LYS A 91 -11.38 3.31 -0.53
CA LYS A 91 -11.65 4.40 0.41
C LYS A 91 -10.47 4.58 1.36
N LYS A 92 -9.91 3.49 1.87
CA LYS A 92 -8.75 3.53 2.77
C LYS A 92 -7.49 4.04 2.10
N PHE A 93 -7.23 3.66 0.85
CA PHE A 93 -6.10 4.22 0.10
C PHE A 93 -6.19 5.74 0.01
N ALA A 94 -7.36 6.28 -0.35
CA ALA A 94 -7.57 7.72 -0.42
C ALA A 94 -7.39 8.41 0.95
N GLU A 95 -7.97 7.85 2.01
CA GLU A 95 -7.82 8.35 3.38
C GLU A 95 -6.34 8.39 3.82
N GLU A 96 -5.59 7.31 3.60
CA GLU A 96 -4.19 7.21 4.02
C GLU A 96 -3.24 8.05 3.15
N ALA A 97 -3.53 8.16 1.85
CA ALA A 97 -2.78 9.02 0.94
C ALA A 97 -2.91 10.49 1.34
N GLN A 98 -4.13 10.93 1.65
CA GLN A 98 -4.41 12.29 2.12
C GLN A 98 -3.67 12.62 3.42
N LYS A 99 -3.63 11.68 4.38
CA LYS A 99 -2.94 11.87 5.68
C LYS A 99 -1.46 12.20 5.54
N ILE A 100 -0.79 11.66 4.51
CA ILE A 100 0.64 11.90 4.27
C ILE A 100 0.90 12.90 3.14
N GLY A 101 -0.14 13.59 2.66
CA GLY A 101 -0.01 14.69 1.69
C GLY A 101 0.25 14.24 0.25
N ILE A 102 -0.11 13.00 -0.11
CA ILE A 102 -0.07 12.55 -1.51
C ILE A 102 -1.25 13.20 -2.27
N PRO A 103 -1.03 13.81 -3.43
CA PRO A 103 -2.12 14.37 -4.25
C PRO A 103 -3.15 13.31 -4.66
N ASP A 104 -4.43 13.69 -4.70
CA ASP A 104 -5.56 12.77 -4.97
C ASP A 104 -5.43 11.97 -6.28
N ASN A 105 -4.68 12.48 -7.26
CA ASN A 105 -4.47 11.84 -8.56
C ASN A 105 -3.17 11.03 -8.66
N ASP A 106 -2.38 10.95 -7.59
CA ASP A 106 -1.08 10.28 -7.59
C ASP A 106 -1.15 8.87 -6.99
N PHE A 107 -2.13 8.58 -6.12
CA PHE A 107 -2.43 7.23 -5.67
C PHE A 107 -3.93 6.97 -5.82
N THR A 108 -4.30 6.15 -6.81
CA THR A 108 -5.69 5.90 -7.17
C THR A 108 -6.01 4.41 -7.24
N VAL A 109 -7.24 4.06 -7.58
CA VAL A 109 -7.62 2.71 -8.01
C VAL A 109 -8.24 2.76 -9.40
N CYS A 110 -8.36 1.62 -10.06
CA CYS A 110 -9.18 1.45 -11.25
C CYS A 110 -10.35 0.51 -10.96
N GLU A 111 -11.49 0.77 -11.59
CA GLU A 111 -12.64 -0.13 -11.56
C GLU A 111 -12.34 -1.43 -12.31
N ILE A 112 -13.07 -2.50 -11.98
CA ILE A 112 -12.89 -3.80 -12.64
C ILE A 112 -13.25 -3.68 -14.12
N GLY A 113 -12.23 -3.82 -14.98
CA GLY A 113 -12.35 -3.68 -16.44
C GLY A 113 -12.09 -2.28 -16.99
N GLU A 114 -11.77 -1.29 -16.13
CA GLU A 114 -11.39 0.06 -16.56
C GLU A 114 -10.00 0.09 -17.21
N THR A 115 -9.82 0.94 -18.21
CA THR A 115 -8.50 1.30 -18.76
C THR A 115 -8.17 2.74 -18.37
N ARG A 116 -6.97 2.95 -17.80
CA ARG A 116 -6.45 4.27 -17.41
C ARG A 116 -5.16 4.62 -18.15
N PHE A 117 -4.92 5.92 -18.31
CA PHE A 117 -3.73 6.49 -18.91
C PHE A 117 -3.00 7.36 -17.89
N TYR A 118 -1.67 7.30 -17.91
CA TYR A 118 -0.77 7.98 -16.96
C TYR A 118 0.35 8.71 -17.69
#